data_AF-A0A0D1BVL2-F1
#
_entry.id   AF-A0A0D1BVL2-F1
#
_cell.length_a   1.000
_cell.length_b   1.000
_cell.length_c   1.000
_cell.angle_alpha   90.00
_cell.angle_beta   90.00
_cell.angle_gamma   90.00
#
_symmetry.space_group_name_H-M   'P 1'
#
loop_
_entity.id
_entity.type
_entity.pdbx_description
1 polymer ?
#
loop_
_entity_poly.entity_id
_entity_poly.type
_entity_poly.pdbx_seq_one_letter_code
_entity_poly.pdbx_strand_id
1 'polypeptide(L)'
;MEELFLIMPNPNPSKELNNMINKFCDNFSRVTKITNSDNLLNLKNKKILFTIEVGFSGIDLYMWSFLDNLKTKEKDFFYDSTATLLVHSATELFTKDVCQDLIFITNSLGCRFIGHPMIEATGSFKNFLTWQKTLSMPLERICLDLCHKLGERLLSYTPKYIKSPKITALYSSPHTFSNTLSLWHMASCELKEYDIDEIQIENGKVQDCKGCSYRMCLHYGKQNSCFYGGIMVENILPAIEKSDIVVWLCPNYNDAISSNISATINRLTVLYRRTNFYEKYLLGVIVSGNSGSDSVGKQLIGGLNINKGFLLPPYALLMETANDPNAIFKIPNIKEKAEEFALNIKKINSK
;
A
#
# COMPACT_ATOMS: atom_id res chain seq x y z
N MET A 1 -19.09 -9.36 -16.66
CA MET A 1 -18.09 -9.75 -17.67
C MET A 1 -16.71 -9.49 -17.10
N GLU A 2 -15.80 -10.44 -17.28
CA GLU A 2 -14.43 -10.45 -16.74
C GLU A 2 -13.51 -9.59 -17.62
N GLU A 3 -13.76 -8.27 -17.62
CA GLU A 3 -12.99 -7.32 -18.41
C GLU A 3 -11.84 -6.71 -17.60
N LEU A 4 -10.65 -6.70 -18.19
CA LEU A 4 -9.47 -6.00 -17.69
C LEU A 4 -9.24 -4.71 -18.49
N PHE A 5 -8.91 -3.63 -17.79
CA PHE A 5 -8.41 -2.39 -18.40
C PHE A 5 -6.88 -2.35 -18.24
N LEU A 6 -6.17 -2.56 -19.34
CA LEU A 6 -4.71 -2.58 -19.39
C LEU A 6 -4.17 -1.19 -19.72
N ILE A 7 -3.58 -0.51 -18.73
CA ILE A 7 -2.93 0.79 -18.92
C ILE A 7 -1.46 0.53 -19.26
N MET A 8 -1.15 0.64 -20.55
CA MET A 8 0.19 0.47 -21.11
C MET A 8 0.50 1.60 -22.09
N PRO A 9 0.94 2.76 -21.60
CA PRO A 9 1.25 3.92 -22.44
C PRO A 9 2.52 3.75 -23.28
N ASN A 10 3.47 2.93 -22.82
CA ASN A 10 4.67 2.62 -23.60
C ASN A 10 4.29 1.87 -24.89
N PRO A 11 4.57 2.43 -26.09
CA PRO A 11 4.24 1.79 -27.36
C PRO A 11 5.13 0.58 -27.68
N ASN A 12 6.34 0.52 -27.09
CA ASN A 12 7.36 -0.48 -27.39
C ASN A 12 7.86 -1.16 -26.09
N PRO A 13 6.99 -1.89 -25.37
CA PRO A 13 7.41 -2.65 -24.19
C PRO A 13 8.41 -3.74 -24.57
N SER A 14 9.36 -4.06 -23.68
CA SER A 14 10.28 -5.18 -23.87
C SER A 14 9.57 -6.52 -24.07
N LYS A 15 10.31 -7.51 -24.57
CA LYS A 15 9.82 -8.88 -24.68
C LYS A 15 9.41 -9.44 -23.31
N GLU A 16 10.21 -9.17 -22.30
CA GLU A 16 10.01 -9.62 -20.92
C GLU A 16 8.69 -9.08 -20.36
N LEU A 17 8.47 -7.76 -20.47
CA LEU A 17 7.23 -7.14 -20.01
C LEU A 17 6.02 -7.65 -20.81
N ASN A 18 6.14 -7.80 -22.14
CA ASN A 18 5.07 -8.39 -22.95
C ASN A 18 4.71 -9.82 -22.51
N ASN A 19 5.71 -10.64 -22.20
CA ASN A 19 5.46 -12.00 -21.71
C ASN A 19 4.72 -11.98 -20.37
N MET A 20 5.11 -11.11 -19.44
CA MET A 20 4.43 -10.91 -18.17
C MET A 20 2.96 -10.50 -18.36
N ILE A 21 2.72 -9.51 -19.24
CA ILE A 21 1.38 -9.01 -19.55
C ILE A 21 0.51 -10.11 -20.15
N ASN A 22 1.01 -10.80 -21.17
CA ASN A 22 0.27 -11.89 -21.82
C ASN A 22 -0.15 -12.94 -20.80
N LYS A 23 0.78 -13.38 -19.95
CA LYS A 23 0.51 -14.40 -18.95
C LYS A 23 -0.48 -13.95 -17.86
N PHE A 24 -0.46 -12.67 -17.49
CA PHE A 24 -1.47 -12.11 -16.59
C PHE A 24 -2.85 -12.07 -17.24
N CYS A 25 -2.91 -11.64 -18.51
CA CYS A 25 -4.13 -11.45 -19.29
C CYS A 25 -4.86 -12.76 -19.63
N ASP A 26 -4.18 -13.92 -19.61
CA ASP A 26 -4.79 -15.25 -19.78
C ASP A 26 -6.04 -15.48 -18.90
N ASN A 27 -6.12 -14.77 -17.77
CA ASN A 27 -7.23 -14.85 -16.82
C ASN A 27 -8.49 -14.10 -17.24
N PHE A 28 -8.43 -13.23 -18.26
CA PHE A 28 -9.53 -12.31 -18.56
C PHE A 28 -10.12 -12.59 -19.94
N SER A 29 -11.45 -12.72 -20.00
CA SER A 29 -12.20 -12.91 -21.25
C SER A 29 -12.08 -11.74 -22.23
N ARG A 30 -11.82 -10.53 -21.72
CA ARG A 30 -11.67 -9.30 -22.53
C ARG A 30 -10.63 -8.38 -21.93
N VAL A 31 -9.76 -7.84 -22.77
CA VAL A 31 -8.74 -6.86 -22.39
C VAL A 31 -8.93 -5.59 -23.22
N THR A 32 -9.24 -4.48 -22.54
CA THR A 32 -9.30 -3.14 -23.14
C THR A 32 -7.98 -2.44 -22.88
N LYS A 33 -7.17 -2.30 -23.92
CA LYS A 33 -5.86 -1.63 -23.85
C LYS A 33 -6.02 -0.11 -23.93
N ILE A 34 -5.33 0.58 -23.03
CA ILE A 34 -5.30 2.03 -22.89
C ILE A 34 -3.86 2.49 -23.05
N THR A 35 -3.58 3.22 -24.12
CA THR A 35 -2.24 3.72 -24.46
C THR A 35 -2.08 5.23 -24.28
N ASN A 36 -3.18 5.97 -24.18
CA ASN A 36 -3.19 7.40 -23.90
C ASN A 36 -4.43 7.78 -23.09
N SER A 37 -4.44 9.01 -22.61
CA SER A 37 -5.52 9.55 -21.80
C SER A 37 -6.51 10.39 -22.61
N ASP A 38 -6.21 10.82 -23.84
CA ASP A 38 -6.87 11.97 -24.49
C ASP A 38 -8.40 11.88 -24.55
N ASN A 39 -8.97 10.68 -24.74
CA ASN A 39 -10.41 10.46 -24.84
C ASN A 39 -11.03 9.71 -23.66
N LEU A 40 -10.30 9.56 -22.55
CA LEU A 40 -10.80 8.89 -21.35
C LEU A 40 -11.51 9.87 -20.42
N LEU A 41 -12.81 9.66 -20.20
CA LEU A 41 -13.57 10.42 -19.20
C LEU A 41 -13.19 10.01 -17.78
N ASN A 42 -13.28 8.72 -17.46
CA ASN A 42 -12.83 8.13 -16.20
C ASN A 42 -12.61 6.61 -16.36
N LEU A 43 -11.99 6.01 -15.34
CA LEU A 43 -11.86 4.56 -15.18
C LEU A 43 -12.39 4.16 -13.80
N LYS A 44 -13.64 4.52 -13.48
CA LYS A 44 -14.30 4.13 -12.23
C LYS A 44 -14.82 2.69 -12.28
N ASN A 45 -14.83 2.00 -11.13
CA ASN A 45 -15.41 0.65 -10.96
C ASN A 45 -14.83 -0.42 -11.91
N LYS A 46 -13.54 -0.33 -12.26
CA LYS A 46 -12.83 -1.23 -13.18
C LYS A 46 -11.83 -2.13 -12.46
N LYS A 47 -11.49 -3.26 -13.08
CA LYS A 47 -10.26 -4.00 -12.78
C LYS A 47 -9.16 -3.49 -13.70
N ILE A 48 -8.05 -3.06 -13.12
CA ILE A 48 -7.00 -2.35 -13.84
C ILE A 48 -5.67 -3.07 -13.68
N LEU A 49 -4.93 -3.19 -14.77
CA LEU A 49 -3.52 -3.55 -14.77
C LEU A 49 -2.72 -2.35 -15.23
N PHE A 50 -1.85 -1.83 -14.37
CA PHE A 50 -0.81 -0.88 -14.77
C PHE A 50 0.45 -1.63 -15.15
N THR A 51 1.12 -1.19 -16.21
CA THR A 51 2.40 -1.75 -16.62
C THR A 51 3.46 -0.67 -16.62
N ILE A 52 4.60 -0.95 -16.00
CA ILE A 52 5.73 -0.03 -15.93
C ILE A 52 6.96 -0.70 -16.54
N GLU A 53 7.70 0.07 -17.32
CA GLU A 53 9.04 -0.33 -17.78
C GLU A 53 10.07 0.74 -17.45
N VAL A 54 11.14 0.33 -16.77
CA VAL A 54 12.23 1.24 -16.39
C VAL A 54 13.59 0.74 -16.82
N GLY A 55 14.46 1.68 -17.19
CA GLY A 55 15.86 1.41 -17.52
C GLY A 55 16.81 1.94 -16.45
N PHE A 56 18.01 2.34 -16.89
CA PHE A 56 19.05 2.89 -16.02
C PHE A 56 18.64 4.14 -15.25
N SER A 57 17.72 4.96 -15.78
CA SER A 57 17.25 6.18 -15.13
C SER A 57 16.20 5.94 -14.04
N GLY A 58 15.58 4.76 -14.00
CA GLY A 58 14.43 4.48 -13.12
C GLY A 58 13.13 5.21 -13.50
N ILE A 59 13.08 5.88 -14.66
CA ILE A 59 11.94 6.70 -15.09
C ILE A 59 11.19 6.00 -16.23
N ASP A 60 9.88 5.80 -16.04
CA ASP A 60 8.94 5.44 -17.12
C ASP A 60 8.27 6.71 -17.64
N LEU A 61 8.89 7.32 -18.67
CA LEU A 61 8.41 8.59 -19.24
C LEU A 61 6.96 8.47 -19.75
N TYR A 62 6.59 7.34 -20.35
CA TYR A 62 5.27 7.17 -20.95
C TYR A 62 4.18 7.08 -19.89
N MET A 63 4.42 6.34 -18.81
CA MET A 63 3.48 6.27 -17.68
C MET A 63 3.33 7.64 -17.01
N TRP A 64 4.43 8.39 -16.82
CA TRP A 64 4.35 9.71 -16.22
C TRP A 64 3.66 10.75 -17.10
N SER A 65 3.90 10.73 -18.42
CA SER A 65 3.12 11.56 -19.35
C SER A 65 1.64 11.20 -19.34
N PHE A 66 1.30 9.90 -19.26
CA PHE A 66 -0.08 9.47 -19.12
C PHE A 66 -0.74 10.04 -17.85
N LEU A 67 -0.08 9.96 -16.70
CA LEU A 67 -0.60 10.51 -15.44
C LEU A 67 -0.66 12.04 -15.43
N ASP A 68 0.32 12.72 -16.03
CA ASP A 68 0.33 14.18 -16.13
C ASP A 68 -0.89 14.68 -16.90
N ASN A 69 -1.25 13.99 -17.99
CA ASN A 69 -2.46 14.27 -18.76
C ASN A 69 -3.78 13.94 -18.01
N LEU A 70 -3.72 13.23 -16.86
CA LEU A 70 -4.87 13.07 -15.98
C LEU A 70 -5.05 14.25 -15.01
N LYS A 71 -4.03 15.09 -14.80
CA LYS A 71 -4.09 16.21 -13.82
C LYS A 71 -5.17 17.23 -14.14
N THR A 72 -5.59 17.32 -15.40
CA THR A 72 -6.68 18.21 -15.86
C THR A 72 -8.07 17.58 -15.72
N LYS A 73 -8.17 16.35 -15.18
CA LYS A 73 -9.40 15.54 -15.12
C LYS A 73 -9.94 15.40 -13.70
N GLU A 74 -11.05 14.66 -13.57
CA GLU A 74 -11.77 14.45 -12.31
C GLU A 74 -10.88 13.89 -11.18
N LYS A 75 -11.02 14.42 -9.95
CA LYS A 75 -10.41 13.92 -8.70
C LYS A 75 -10.64 12.41 -8.51
N ASP A 76 -11.79 11.92 -8.95
CA ASP A 76 -12.26 10.54 -8.79
C ASP A 76 -11.96 9.64 -9.99
N PHE A 77 -10.92 9.94 -10.79
CA PHE A 77 -10.69 9.26 -12.07
C PHE A 77 -10.67 7.73 -11.96
N PHE A 78 -10.09 7.18 -10.89
CA PHE A 78 -10.02 5.73 -10.63
C PHE A 78 -10.96 5.27 -9.51
N TYR A 79 -11.94 6.08 -9.13
CA TYR A 79 -12.76 5.80 -7.95
C TYR A 79 -13.39 4.40 -8.00
N ASP A 80 -13.17 3.66 -6.90
CA ASP A 80 -13.62 2.29 -6.67
C ASP A 80 -13.09 1.24 -7.68
N SER A 81 -12.15 1.62 -8.54
CA SER A 81 -11.40 0.65 -9.33
C SER A 81 -10.39 -0.10 -8.47
N THR A 82 -10.15 -1.35 -8.81
CA THR A 82 -9.14 -2.19 -8.17
C THR A 82 -8.02 -2.49 -9.14
N ALA A 83 -6.79 -2.23 -8.72
CA ALA A 83 -5.62 -2.33 -9.57
C ALA A 83 -4.54 -3.26 -9.03
N THR A 84 -3.73 -3.71 -9.99
CA THR A 84 -2.44 -4.39 -9.78
C THR A 84 -1.41 -3.84 -10.77
N LEU A 85 -0.13 -4.18 -10.56
CA LEU A 85 0.96 -3.69 -11.37
C LEU A 85 1.86 -4.84 -11.85
N LEU A 86 2.36 -4.71 -13.07
CA LEU A 86 3.53 -5.44 -13.54
C LEU A 86 4.63 -4.43 -13.83
N VAL A 87 5.83 -4.68 -13.31
CA VAL A 87 6.99 -3.83 -13.57
C VAL A 87 8.16 -4.67 -14.05
N HIS A 88 8.80 -4.21 -15.11
CA HIS A 88 10.06 -4.75 -15.60
C HIS A 88 11.13 -3.67 -15.55
N SER A 89 12.33 -4.05 -15.11
CA SER A 89 13.52 -3.19 -15.15
C SER A 89 14.61 -3.87 -15.97
N ALA A 90 15.26 -3.11 -16.86
CA ALA A 90 16.48 -3.58 -17.54
C ALA A 90 17.69 -3.69 -16.59
N THR A 91 17.53 -3.29 -15.32
CA THR A 91 18.57 -3.30 -14.28
C THR A 91 18.08 -4.02 -13.03
N GLU A 92 18.91 -4.08 -11.98
CA GLU A 92 18.51 -4.62 -10.67
C GLU A 92 17.77 -3.60 -9.78
N LEU A 93 17.56 -2.38 -10.28
CA LEU A 93 17.11 -1.25 -9.47
C LEU A 93 15.74 -0.72 -9.94
N PHE A 94 15.19 0.17 -9.10
CA PHE A 94 14.06 1.08 -9.34
C PHE A 94 12.65 0.47 -9.40
N THR A 95 12.48 -0.85 -9.49
CA THR A 95 11.15 -1.48 -9.59
C THR A 95 10.22 -1.14 -8.43
N LYS A 96 10.73 -1.12 -7.19
CA LYS A 96 9.94 -0.78 -6.00
C LYS A 96 9.59 0.70 -5.93
N ASP A 97 10.53 1.56 -6.28
CA ASP A 97 10.37 3.01 -6.11
C ASP A 97 9.32 3.54 -7.10
N VAL A 98 9.45 3.15 -8.38
CA VAL A 98 8.51 3.56 -9.44
C VAL A 98 7.09 3.03 -9.17
N CYS A 99 6.95 1.82 -8.61
CA CYS A 99 5.65 1.29 -8.21
C CYS A 99 5.05 2.01 -7.01
N GLN A 100 5.86 2.41 -6.02
CA GLN A 100 5.37 3.21 -4.89
C GLN A 100 4.85 4.56 -5.37
N ASP A 101 5.56 5.24 -6.26
CA ASP A 101 5.12 6.51 -6.85
C ASP A 101 3.79 6.34 -7.61
N LEU A 102 3.66 5.31 -8.46
CA LEU A 102 2.44 5.09 -9.23
C LEU A 102 1.24 4.76 -8.33
N ILE A 103 1.43 3.87 -7.35
CA ILE A 103 0.37 3.51 -6.39
C ILE A 103 -0.05 4.75 -5.59
N PHE A 104 0.90 5.54 -5.10
CA PHE A 104 0.60 6.75 -4.34
C PHE A 104 -0.26 7.72 -5.15
N ILE A 105 0.16 8.06 -6.36
CA ILE A 105 -0.56 9.00 -7.24
C ILE A 105 -1.95 8.46 -7.58
N THR A 106 -2.06 7.22 -8.05
CA THR A 106 -3.35 6.66 -8.48
C THR A 106 -4.29 6.38 -7.30
N ASN A 107 -3.78 6.07 -6.11
CA ASN A 107 -4.58 5.94 -4.90
C ASN A 107 -5.20 7.29 -4.46
N SER A 108 -4.44 8.38 -4.62
CA SER A 108 -4.94 9.75 -4.41
C SER A 108 -5.98 10.19 -5.45
N LEU A 109 -6.18 9.39 -6.51
CA LEU A 109 -7.22 9.55 -7.52
C LEU A 109 -8.34 8.49 -7.38
N GLY A 110 -8.40 7.83 -6.22
CA GLY A 110 -9.48 6.92 -5.84
C GLY A 110 -9.24 5.44 -6.19
N CYS A 111 -8.04 5.06 -6.64
CA CYS A 111 -7.74 3.67 -6.98
C CYS A 111 -7.47 2.80 -5.73
N ARG A 112 -8.05 1.60 -5.69
CA ARG A 112 -7.78 0.56 -4.69
C ARG A 112 -6.67 -0.37 -5.16
N PHE A 113 -5.79 -0.82 -4.26
CA PHE A 113 -4.83 -1.88 -4.54
C PHE A 113 -5.01 -3.06 -3.59
N ILE A 114 -5.05 -4.28 -4.15
CA ILE A 114 -5.06 -5.50 -3.35
C ILE A 114 -3.73 -5.66 -2.59
N GLY A 115 -3.69 -6.51 -1.56
CA GLY A 115 -2.44 -6.87 -0.89
C GLY A 115 -1.43 -7.49 -1.85
N HIS A 116 -0.14 -7.19 -1.74
CA HIS A 116 0.88 -7.64 -2.70
C HIS A 116 0.42 -7.44 -4.16
N PRO A 117 0.15 -6.18 -4.57
CA PRO A 117 -0.51 -5.90 -5.85
C PRO A 117 0.43 -5.95 -7.04
N MET A 118 1.71 -6.30 -6.86
CA MET A 118 2.71 -6.18 -7.92
C MET A 118 3.55 -7.44 -8.11
N ILE A 119 3.89 -7.74 -9.37
CA ILE A 119 5.03 -8.59 -9.72
C ILE A 119 6.11 -7.72 -10.36
N GLU A 120 7.34 -7.82 -9.85
CA GLU A 120 8.50 -7.14 -10.41
C GLU A 120 9.47 -8.13 -11.04
N ALA A 121 9.98 -7.81 -12.23
CA ALA A 121 11.10 -8.52 -12.83
C ALA A 121 12.28 -7.56 -12.94
N THR A 122 13.36 -7.85 -12.20
CA THR A 122 14.65 -7.17 -12.42
C THR A 122 15.37 -7.75 -13.63
N GLY A 123 16.37 -7.05 -14.16
CA GLY A 123 17.02 -7.41 -15.43
C GLY A 123 17.57 -8.84 -15.47
N SER A 124 17.99 -9.39 -14.33
CA SER A 124 18.44 -10.80 -14.22
C SER A 124 17.44 -11.76 -13.59
N PHE A 125 16.23 -11.32 -13.25
CA PHE A 125 15.20 -12.09 -12.53
C PHE A 125 15.66 -12.64 -11.17
N LYS A 126 16.80 -12.17 -10.63
CA LYS A 126 17.39 -12.70 -9.39
C LYS A 126 16.53 -12.47 -8.15
N ASN A 127 15.62 -11.51 -8.21
CA ASN A 127 14.61 -11.29 -7.18
C ASN A 127 13.70 -12.54 -6.96
N PHE A 128 13.65 -13.48 -7.91
CA PHE A 128 12.91 -14.75 -7.78
C PHE A 128 13.72 -15.93 -7.22
N LEU A 129 15.01 -15.76 -6.89
CA LEU A 129 15.87 -16.87 -6.42
C LEU A 129 15.33 -17.60 -5.19
N THR A 130 14.66 -16.88 -4.27
CA THR A 130 14.04 -17.49 -3.08
C THR A 130 12.93 -18.48 -3.47
N TRP A 131 12.14 -18.16 -4.49
CA TRP A 131 11.08 -19.04 -5.00
C TRP A 131 11.66 -20.25 -5.73
N GLN A 132 12.76 -20.06 -6.47
CA GLN A 132 13.43 -21.13 -7.20
C GLN A 132 13.89 -22.28 -6.27
N LYS A 133 14.32 -21.97 -5.05
CA LYS A 133 14.67 -22.98 -4.03
C LYS A 133 13.52 -23.93 -3.70
N THR A 134 12.27 -23.51 -3.89
CA THR A 134 11.08 -24.29 -3.56
C THR A 134 10.40 -24.87 -4.81
N LEU A 135 10.33 -24.10 -5.90
CA LEU A 135 9.61 -24.49 -7.11
C LEU A 135 10.47 -25.27 -8.12
N SER A 136 11.81 -25.22 -8.02
CA SER A 136 12.72 -25.90 -8.94
C SER A 136 12.47 -25.59 -10.43
N MET A 137 12.22 -24.32 -10.75
CA MET A 137 11.89 -23.85 -12.09
C MET A 137 12.83 -22.71 -12.53
N PRO A 138 12.98 -22.44 -13.85
CA PRO A 138 13.68 -21.25 -14.33
C PRO A 138 13.04 -19.96 -13.80
N LEU A 139 13.87 -18.94 -13.52
CA LEU A 139 13.42 -17.68 -12.90
C LEU A 139 12.35 -16.96 -13.73
N GLU A 140 12.52 -16.91 -15.05
CA GLU A 140 11.52 -16.34 -15.97
C GLU A 140 10.17 -17.07 -15.83
N ARG A 141 10.18 -18.41 -15.78
CA ARG A 141 8.95 -19.20 -15.64
C ARG A 141 8.27 -18.95 -14.28
N ILE A 142 9.05 -18.75 -13.22
CA ILE A 142 8.52 -18.35 -11.91
C ILE A 142 7.85 -16.97 -12.01
N CYS A 143 8.48 -16.00 -12.68
CA CYS A 143 7.90 -14.69 -12.92
C CYS A 143 6.53 -14.80 -13.61
N LEU A 144 6.46 -15.56 -14.71
CA LEU A 144 5.23 -15.76 -15.47
C LEU A 144 4.14 -16.43 -14.64
N ASP A 145 4.46 -17.48 -13.88
CA ASP A 145 3.50 -18.13 -12.99
C ASP A 145 2.96 -17.18 -11.90
N LEU A 146 3.80 -16.28 -11.38
CA LEU A 146 3.39 -15.26 -10.43
C LEU A 146 2.51 -14.18 -11.09
N CYS A 147 2.79 -13.80 -12.34
CA CYS A 147 1.94 -12.90 -13.12
C CYS A 147 0.55 -13.49 -13.33
N HIS A 148 0.47 -14.77 -13.70
CA HIS A 148 -0.80 -15.49 -13.84
C HIS A 148 -1.60 -15.47 -12.54
N LYS A 149 -0.96 -15.87 -11.42
CA LYS A 149 -1.60 -15.90 -10.09
C LYS A 149 -2.07 -14.52 -9.64
N LEU A 150 -1.33 -13.46 -9.98
CA LEU A 150 -1.78 -12.10 -9.69
C LEU A 150 -3.02 -11.73 -10.50
N GLY A 151 -3.08 -12.13 -11.78
CA GLY A 151 -4.27 -11.99 -12.63
C GLY A 151 -5.49 -12.70 -12.06
N GLU A 152 -5.36 -13.96 -11.66
CA GLU A 152 -6.43 -14.72 -10.97
C GLU A 152 -6.91 -14.01 -9.69
N ARG A 153 -5.97 -13.50 -8.89
CA ARG A 153 -6.28 -12.76 -7.66
C ARG A 153 -7.03 -11.47 -7.97
N LEU A 154 -6.60 -10.70 -8.96
CA LEU A 154 -7.33 -9.49 -9.36
C LEU A 154 -8.72 -9.84 -9.89
N LEU A 155 -8.84 -10.87 -10.74
CA LEU A 155 -10.11 -11.31 -11.31
C LEU A 155 -11.11 -11.74 -10.23
N SER A 156 -10.66 -12.55 -9.29
CA SER A 156 -11.48 -13.07 -8.20
C SER A 156 -11.76 -12.04 -7.10
N TYR A 157 -10.96 -10.98 -7.01
CA TYR A 157 -11.14 -9.98 -5.96
C TYR A 157 -12.42 -9.18 -6.11
N THR A 158 -13.20 -9.17 -5.03
CA THR A 158 -14.35 -8.29 -4.80
C THR A 158 -14.14 -7.56 -3.47
N PRO A 159 -14.30 -6.22 -3.43
CA PRO A 159 -14.25 -5.47 -2.18
C PRO A 159 -15.18 -6.10 -1.13
N LYS A 160 -14.62 -6.41 0.05
CA LYS A 160 -15.40 -6.98 1.14
C LYS A 160 -16.04 -5.86 1.94
N TYR A 161 -17.32 -6.05 2.23
CA TYR A 161 -18.05 -5.26 3.21
C TYR A 161 -17.75 -5.82 4.61
N ILE A 162 -17.28 -4.97 5.51
CA ILE A 162 -17.02 -5.36 6.90
C ILE A 162 -18.02 -4.61 7.78
N LYS A 163 -18.97 -5.34 8.36
CA LYS A 163 -19.96 -4.76 9.29
C LYS A 163 -19.25 -4.36 10.58
N SER A 164 -19.29 -3.07 10.92
CA SER A 164 -18.70 -2.55 12.16
C SER A 164 -17.22 -2.93 12.31
N PRO A 165 -16.34 -2.48 11.39
CA PRO A 165 -14.94 -2.88 11.37
C PRO A 165 -14.22 -2.41 12.64
N LYS A 166 -13.33 -3.25 13.15
CA LYS A 166 -12.43 -2.90 14.24
C LYS A 166 -11.24 -2.11 13.73
N ILE A 167 -10.96 -1.00 14.38
CA ILE A 167 -9.89 -0.08 13.98
C ILE A 167 -8.81 -0.09 15.04
N THR A 168 -7.56 -0.26 14.62
CA THR A 168 -6.40 -0.01 15.50
C THR A 168 -5.62 1.17 14.95
N ALA A 169 -5.41 2.20 15.77
CA ALA A 169 -4.54 3.33 15.46
C ALA A 169 -3.18 3.15 16.14
N LEU A 170 -2.10 3.17 15.37
CA LEU A 170 -0.73 3.01 15.87
C LEU A 170 0.02 4.33 15.71
N TYR A 171 0.60 4.84 16.80
CA TYR A 171 1.37 6.08 16.79
C TYR A 171 2.59 6.01 17.70
N SER A 172 3.58 6.85 17.44
CA SER A 172 4.83 6.89 18.21
C SER A 172 5.15 8.27 18.78
N SER A 173 4.33 9.29 18.47
CA SER A 173 4.53 10.65 18.96
C SER A 173 4.01 10.81 20.40
N PRO A 174 4.59 11.73 21.19
CA PRO A 174 4.01 12.14 22.46
C PRO A 174 2.67 12.88 22.24
N HIS A 175 1.68 12.58 23.08
CA HIS A 175 0.29 13.02 22.90
C HIS A 175 0.11 14.55 23.00
N THR A 176 0.93 15.26 23.78
CA THR A 176 0.65 16.66 24.16
C THR A 176 0.73 17.68 23.03
N PHE A 177 1.48 17.42 21.95
CA PHE A 177 1.74 18.42 20.90
C PHE A 177 1.78 17.86 19.46
N SER A 178 1.37 16.61 19.25
CA SER A 178 1.49 15.98 17.93
C SER A 178 0.38 16.44 16.99
N ASN A 179 0.74 17.24 15.97
CA ASN A 179 -0.18 17.64 14.90
C ASN A 179 -0.79 16.42 14.18
N THR A 180 -0.03 15.32 14.01
CA THR A 180 -0.51 14.06 13.43
C THR A 180 -1.60 13.41 14.28
N LEU A 181 -1.37 13.32 15.59
CA LEU A 181 -2.36 12.74 16.51
C LEU A 181 -3.62 13.63 16.57
N SER A 182 -3.43 14.95 16.66
CA SER A 182 -4.54 15.90 16.62
C SER A 182 -5.38 15.76 15.34
N LEU A 183 -4.74 15.57 14.18
CA LEU A 183 -5.45 15.34 12.92
C LEU A 183 -6.24 14.04 12.92
N TRP A 184 -5.64 12.96 13.45
CA TRP A 184 -6.35 11.69 13.63
C TRP A 184 -7.56 11.86 14.55
N HIS A 185 -7.41 12.57 15.68
CA HIS A 185 -8.51 12.81 16.61
C HIS A 185 -9.65 13.61 15.99
N MET A 186 -9.37 14.54 15.06
CA MET A 186 -10.44 15.17 14.28
C MET A 186 -11.22 14.15 13.45
N ALA A 187 -10.53 13.23 12.78
CA ALA A 187 -11.19 12.22 11.95
C ALA A 187 -11.91 11.15 12.80
N SER A 188 -11.31 10.69 13.90
CA SER A 188 -11.90 9.68 14.78
C SER A 188 -13.12 10.19 15.56
N CYS A 189 -13.24 11.50 15.75
CA CYS A 189 -14.46 12.13 16.27
C CYS A 189 -15.70 11.86 15.39
N GLU A 190 -15.51 11.62 14.09
CA GLU A 190 -16.57 11.28 13.16
C GLU A 190 -16.87 9.77 13.13
N LEU A 191 -16.11 8.96 13.89
CA LEU A 191 -16.19 7.49 13.92
C LEU A 191 -16.60 6.96 15.31
N LYS A 192 -17.39 7.72 16.08
CA LYS A 192 -17.79 7.37 17.46
C LYS A 192 -18.52 6.03 17.59
N GLU A 193 -19.13 5.55 16.51
CA GLU A 193 -19.82 4.27 16.43
C GLU A 193 -18.89 3.07 16.16
N TYR A 194 -17.60 3.31 15.93
CA TYR A 194 -16.60 2.29 15.63
C TYR A 194 -15.82 1.89 16.89
N ASP A 195 -15.39 0.62 16.94
CA ASP A 195 -14.46 0.12 17.96
C ASP A 195 -13.03 0.52 17.57
N ILE A 196 -12.49 1.55 18.23
CA ILE A 196 -11.18 2.13 17.96
C ILE A 196 -10.24 1.85 19.14
N ASP A 197 -9.19 1.08 18.89
CA ASP A 197 -8.09 0.83 19.83
C ASP A 197 -6.88 1.70 19.45
N GLU A 198 -6.55 2.70 20.28
CA GLU A 198 -5.40 3.58 20.07
C GLU A 198 -4.20 3.09 20.89
N ILE A 199 -3.12 2.71 20.21
CA ILE A 199 -1.91 2.19 20.85
C ILE A 199 -0.74 3.13 20.59
N GLN A 200 -0.27 3.74 21.68
CA GLN A 200 0.99 4.49 21.69
C GLN A 200 2.18 3.53 21.76
N ILE A 201 3.11 3.68 20.83
CA ILE A 201 4.39 3.01 20.81
C ILE A 201 5.42 3.95 21.42
N GLU A 202 5.60 3.84 22.73
CA GLU A 202 6.58 4.65 23.46
C GLU A 202 8.00 4.43 22.91
N ASN A 203 8.78 5.52 22.88
CA ASN A 203 10.16 5.50 22.40
C ASN A 203 11.01 4.45 23.11
N GLY A 204 11.67 3.58 22.33
CA GLY A 204 12.57 2.55 22.83
C GLY A 204 11.89 1.30 23.40
N LYS A 205 10.55 1.21 23.39
CA LYS A 205 9.83 0.00 23.83
C LYS A 205 9.79 -1.11 22.77
N VAL A 206 9.91 -0.75 21.49
CA VAL A 206 10.08 -1.73 20.41
C VAL A 206 11.58 -1.87 20.18
N GLN A 207 12.14 -3.04 20.54
CA GLN A 207 13.54 -3.33 20.23
C GLN A 207 13.77 -3.29 18.71
N ASP A 208 15.01 -3.22 18.21
CA ASP A 208 15.27 -3.29 16.75
C ASP A 208 15.34 -4.73 16.25
N CYS A 209 14.90 -4.96 15.01
CA CYS A 209 14.91 -6.30 14.43
C CYS A 209 16.36 -6.64 14.05
N LYS A 210 17.01 -7.50 14.85
CA LYS A 210 18.38 -7.97 14.63
C LYS A 210 18.50 -9.05 13.54
N GLY A 211 17.41 -9.36 12.82
CA GLY A 211 17.38 -10.40 11.78
C GLY A 211 17.49 -11.82 12.34
N CYS A 212 16.48 -12.29 13.07
CA CYS A 212 16.42 -13.70 13.48
C CYS A 212 16.54 -14.65 12.28
N SER A 213 17.17 -15.80 12.47
CA SER A 213 17.19 -16.84 11.42
C SER A 213 15.76 -17.21 11.04
N TYR A 214 15.52 -17.60 9.79
CA TYR A 214 14.18 -17.97 9.33
C TYR A 214 13.52 -19.00 10.27
N ARG A 215 14.28 -20.03 10.67
CA ARG A 215 13.81 -21.08 11.61
C ARG A 215 13.43 -20.51 12.98
N MET A 216 14.18 -19.54 13.49
CA MET A 216 13.89 -18.88 14.76
C MET A 216 12.63 -18.01 14.66
N CYS A 217 12.53 -17.13 13.66
CA CYS A 217 11.31 -16.35 13.47
C CYS A 217 10.08 -17.27 13.28
N LEU A 218 10.27 -18.42 12.62
CA LEU A 218 9.24 -19.45 12.46
C LEU A 218 8.77 -20.06 13.78
N HIS A 219 9.71 -20.36 14.67
CA HIS A 219 9.45 -20.98 15.96
C HIS A 219 8.59 -20.07 16.83
N TYR A 220 9.00 -18.81 17.02
CA TYR A 220 8.26 -17.84 17.82
C TYR A 220 6.89 -17.51 17.21
N GLY A 221 6.80 -17.40 15.88
CA GLY A 221 5.53 -17.16 15.20
C GLY A 221 4.48 -18.25 15.45
N LYS A 222 4.89 -19.52 15.63
CA LYS A 222 3.98 -20.61 16.01
C LYS A 222 3.48 -20.51 17.46
N GLN A 223 4.19 -19.79 18.32
CA GLN A 223 3.88 -19.62 19.75
C GLN A 223 3.19 -18.28 20.05
N ASN A 224 2.67 -17.62 19.02
CA ASN A 224 2.06 -16.30 19.14
C ASN A 224 2.98 -15.22 19.72
N SER A 225 4.29 -15.39 19.57
CA SER A 225 5.30 -14.55 20.17
C SER A 225 6.27 -14.03 19.11
N CYS A 226 7.12 -13.09 19.51
CA CYS A 226 8.24 -12.59 18.76
C CYS A 226 9.49 -12.82 19.60
N PHE A 227 10.62 -13.17 18.99
CA PHE A 227 11.89 -13.35 19.71
C PHE A 227 12.21 -12.17 20.65
N TYR A 228 11.81 -10.96 20.26
CA TYR A 228 12.07 -9.73 21.00
C TYR A 228 11.05 -9.44 22.13
N GLY A 229 9.92 -10.16 22.19
CA GLY A 229 8.90 -9.96 23.22
C GLY A 229 8.32 -8.54 23.29
N GLY A 230 7.98 -8.12 24.52
CA GLY A 230 7.57 -6.76 24.88
C GLY A 230 6.26 -6.30 24.25
N ILE A 231 6.11 -4.98 24.10
CA ILE A 231 4.91 -4.31 23.57
C ILE A 231 4.43 -4.88 22.23
N MET A 232 5.35 -5.44 21.42
CA MET A 232 4.97 -6.14 20.20
C MET A 232 4.07 -7.34 20.48
N VAL A 233 4.46 -8.21 21.40
CA VAL A 233 3.71 -9.44 21.73
C VAL A 233 2.51 -9.13 22.60
N GLU A 234 2.65 -8.18 23.52
CA GLU A 234 1.64 -7.86 24.54
C GLU A 234 0.48 -7.02 23.97
N ASN A 235 0.76 -6.09 23.05
CA ASN A 235 -0.23 -5.11 22.60
C ASN A 235 -0.38 -5.07 21.07
N ILE A 236 0.72 -4.82 20.34
CA ILE A 236 0.65 -4.45 18.92
C ILE A 236 0.21 -5.62 18.04
N LEU A 237 0.84 -6.79 18.17
CA LEU A 237 0.50 -7.95 17.33
C LEU A 237 -0.94 -8.44 17.60
N PRO A 238 -1.41 -8.58 18.85
CA PRO A 238 -2.82 -8.91 19.12
C PRO A 238 -3.81 -7.88 18.58
N ALA A 239 -3.51 -6.58 18.66
CA ALA A 239 -4.39 -5.54 18.16
C ALA A 239 -4.51 -5.58 16.63
N ILE A 240 -3.37 -5.67 15.92
CA ILE A 240 -3.36 -5.85 14.46
C ILE A 240 -4.07 -7.14 14.05
N GLU A 241 -3.91 -8.23 14.78
CA GLU A 241 -4.60 -9.50 14.47
C GLU A 241 -6.12 -9.37 14.57
N LYS A 242 -6.63 -8.64 15.57
CA LYS A 242 -8.06 -8.41 15.82
C LYS A 242 -8.70 -7.35 14.92
N SER A 243 -7.92 -6.42 14.37
CA SER A 243 -8.45 -5.30 13.60
C SER A 243 -8.75 -5.64 12.15
N ASP A 244 -9.72 -4.95 11.58
CA ASP A 244 -10.01 -4.96 10.14
C ASP A 244 -9.27 -3.83 9.42
N ILE A 245 -9.04 -2.73 10.15
CA ILE A 245 -8.40 -1.51 9.66
C ILE A 245 -7.24 -1.16 10.60
N VAL A 246 -6.07 -0.89 10.04
CA VAL A 246 -4.93 -0.35 10.80
C VAL A 246 -4.59 1.04 10.28
N VAL A 247 -4.69 2.04 11.15
CA VAL A 247 -4.35 3.43 10.86
C VAL A 247 -2.97 3.74 11.41
N TRP A 248 -2.05 4.12 10.53
CA TRP A 248 -0.65 4.40 10.86
C TRP A 248 -0.43 5.91 10.96
N LEU A 249 -0.23 6.41 12.17
CA LEU A 249 0.00 7.83 12.44
C LEU A 249 1.50 8.10 12.37
N CYS A 250 1.92 8.71 11.28
CA CYS A 250 3.33 8.89 10.93
C CYS A 250 3.65 10.38 10.80
N PRO A 251 4.06 11.07 11.89
CA PRO A 251 4.76 12.35 11.73
C PRO A 251 5.99 12.16 10.84
N ASN A 252 6.27 13.14 9.99
CA ASN A 252 7.46 13.10 9.14
C ASN A 252 8.70 13.52 9.92
N TYR A 253 9.66 12.60 10.06
CA TYR A 253 11.00 12.88 10.56
C TYR A 253 12.03 12.56 9.47
N ASN A 254 12.61 13.59 8.85
CA ASN A 254 13.61 13.48 7.78
C ASN A 254 13.12 12.66 6.56
N ASP A 255 11.91 12.96 6.09
CA ASP A 255 11.23 12.30 4.99
C ASP A 255 11.04 10.79 5.21
N ALA A 256 10.91 10.38 6.48
CA ALA A 256 10.80 8.99 6.87
C ALA A 256 9.73 8.74 7.95
N ILE A 257 9.20 7.51 7.94
CA ILE A 257 8.43 6.99 9.09
C ILE A 257 9.34 6.92 10.33
N SER A 258 8.75 7.07 11.52
CA SER A 258 9.54 7.01 12.76
C SER A 258 10.22 5.64 12.94
N SER A 259 11.32 5.63 13.70
CA SER A 259 12.07 4.41 14.01
C SER A 259 11.20 3.33 14.65
N ASN A 260 10.32 3.68 15.59
CA ASN A 260 9.43 2.71 16.23
C ASN A 260 8.39 2.13 15.26
N ILE A 261 7.86 2.93 14.33
CA ILE A 261 6.93 2.45 13.30
C ILE A 261 7.67 1.52 12.35
N SER A 262 8.86 1.89 11.89
CA SER A 262 9.72 1.03 11.06
C SER A 262 10.05 -0.30 11.77
N ALA A 263 10.46 -0.24 13.05
CA ALA A 263 10.76 -1.41 13.87
C ALA A 263 9.54 -2.32 14.08
N THR A 264 8.33 -1.73 14.13
CA THR A 264 7.05 -2.45 14.20
C THR A 264 6.76 -3.18 12.90
N ILE A 265 6.82 -2.48 11.75
CA ILE A 265 6.58 -3.05 10.42
C ILE A 265 7.53 -4.23 10.15
N ASN A 266 8.80 -4.09 10.51
CA ASN A 266 9.82 -5.13 10.32
C ASN A 266 9.52 -6.43 11.10
N ARG A 267 8.68 -6.37 12.13
CA ARG A 267 8.29 -7.53 12.95
C ARG A 267 6.98 -8.18 12.57
N LEU A 268 6.17 -7.52 11.74
CA LEU A 268 4.87 -8.06 11.32
C LEU A 268 4.96 -9.38 10.56
N THR A 269 6.14 -9.75 10.04
CA THR A 269 6.36 -11.04 9.38
C THR A 269 5.95 -12.23 10.27
N VAL A 270 6.00 -12.07 11.59
CA VAL A 270 5.55 -13.10 12.54
C VAL A 270 4.06 -13.43 12.43
N LEU A 271 3.24 -12.50 11.93
CA LEU A 271 1.79 -12.65 11.79
C LEU A 271 1.34 -13.31 10.50
N TYR A 272 2.20 -13.48 9.47
CA TYR A 272 1.77 -14.04 8.17
C TYR A 272 1.11 -15.42 8.26
N ARG A 273 1.37 -16.18 9.34
CA ARG A 273 0.78 -17.51 9.56
C ARG A 273 -0.45 -17.51 10.46
N ARG A 274 -0.79 -16.35 11.01
CA ARG A 274 -1.87 -16.16 11.98
C ARG A 274 -3.00 -15.32 11.41
N THR A 275 -2.65 -14.32 10.62
CA THR A 275 -3.61 -13.41 10.04
C THR A 275 -3.33 -13.20 8.56
N ASN A 276 -4.39 -13.07 7.78
CA ASN A 276 -4.28 -12.76 6.37
C ASN A 276 -4.28 -11.24 6.18
N PHE A 277 -3.11 -10.66 5.95
CA PHE A 277 -3.00 -9.22 5.69
C PHE A 277 -3.79 -8.77 4.46
N TYR A 278 -4.12 -9.68 3.53
CA TYR A 278 -4.90 -9.32 2.33
C TYR A 278 -6.33 -8.89 2.65
N GLU A 279 -6.78 -9.11 3.89
CA GLU A 279 -8.11 -8.75 4.38
C GLU A 279 -8.07 -7.56 5.35
N LYS A 280 -6.89 -7.00 5.62
CA LYS A 280 -6.71 -5.85 6.51
C LYS A 280 -6.43 -4.59 5.72
N TYR A 281 -7.15 -3.52 6.02
CA TYR A 281 -7.01 -2.24 5.35
C TYR A 281 -5.88 -1.42 5.96
N LEU A 282 -5.04 -0.87 5.09
CA LEU A 282 -3.99 0.10 5.41
C LEU A 282 -4.54 1.52 5.24
N LEU A 283 -4.48 2.31 6.31
CA LEU A 283 -4.72 3.74 6.28
C LEU A 283 -3.56 4.49 6.94
N GLY A 284 -3.34 5.75 6.58
CA GLY A 284 -2.28 6.57 7.16
C GLY A 284 -2.73 7.99 7.44
N VAL A 285 -2.26 8.55 8.55
CA VAL A 285 -2.35 9.98 8.86
C VAL A 285 -0.93 10.50 8.98
N ILE A 286 -0.57 11.47 8.14
CA ILE A 286 0.79 11.98 8.01
C ILE A 286 0.75 13.49 8.14
N VAL A 287 1.55 14.04 9.05
CA VAL A 287 1.75 15.49 9.10
C VAL A 287 3.24 15.76 9.02
N SER A 288 3.61 16.58 8.04
CA SER A 288 4.98 17.05 7.85
C SER A 288 5.16 18.44 8.44
N GLY A 289 6.34 18.74 8.98
CA GLY A 289 6.65 20.10 9.44
C GLY A 289 6.76 21.09 8.27
N ASN A 290 7.36 20.65 7.15
CA ASN A 290 7.63 21.51 6.00
C ASN A 290 7.10 20.90 4.68
N SER A 291 7.58 19.71 4.33
CA SER A 291 7.24 18.98 3.10
C SER A 291 7.48 17.49 3.29
N GLY A 292 7.24 16.66 2.26
CA GLY A 292 7.66 15.26 2.25
C GLY A 292 6.64 14.25 2.79
N SER A 293 5.37 14.65 2.95
CA SER A 293 4.32 13.70 3.34
C SER A 293 4.16 12.56 2.33
N ASP A 294 4.42 12.83 1.05
CA ASP A 294 4.43 11.82 -0.01
C ASP A 294 5.56 10.80 0.18
N SER A 295 6.77 11.24 0.57
CA SER A 295 7.89 10.33 0.90
C SER A 295 7.54 9.36 2.01
N VAL A 296 6.87 9.84 3.07
CA VAL A 296 6.39 9.01 4.19
C VAL A 296 5.24 8.09 3.74
N GLY A 297 4.29 8.61 2.96
CA GLY A 297 3.17 7.84 2.43
C GLY A 297 3.61 6.68 1.55
N LYS A 298 4.59 6.93 0.68
CA LYS A 298 5.22 5.91 -0.16
C LYS A 298 5.90 4.82 0.66
N GLN A 299 6.59 5.16 1.74
CA GLN A 299 7.17 4.16 2.65
C GLN A 299 6.10 3.27 3.31
N LEU A 300 4.94 3.83 3.69
CA LEU A 300 3.83 3.02 4.20
C LEU A 300 3.30 2.07 3.12
N ILE A 301 3.07 2.56 1.90
CA ILE A 301 2.64 1.74 0.76
C ILE A 301 3.65 0.62 0.49
N GLY A 302 4.93 0.97 0.39
CA GLY A 302 6.03 0.04 0.17
C GLY A 302 6.12 -1.02 1.27
N GLY A 303 6.16 -0.59 2.53
CA GLY A 303 6.29 -1.47 3.67
C GLY A 303 5.07 -2.38 3.87
N LEU A 304 3.85 -1.84 3.78
CA LEU A 304 2.64 -2.52 4.24
C LEU A 304 1.81 -3.09 3.10
N ASN A 305 1.53 -2.35 2.03
CA ASN A 305 0.74 -2.87 0.91
C ASN A 305 1.57 -3.76 -0.03
N ILE A 306 2.72 -3.26 -0.50
CA ILE A 306 3.59 -3.98 -1.43
C ILE A 306 4.29 -5.16 -0.75
N ASN A 307 4.84 -4.97 0.45
CA ASN A 307 5.65 -5.99 1.13
C ASN A 307 4.89 -6.83 2.14
N LYS A 308 3.97 -6.26 2.95
CA LYS A 308 3.18 -7.05 3.93
C LYS A 308 1.85 -7.57 3.41
N GLY A 309 1.33 -6.98 2.33
CA GLY A 309 0.09 -7.42 1.72
C GLY A 309 -1.16 -6.82 2.35
N PHE A 310 -1.06 -5.72 3.08
CA PHE A 310 -2.25 -4.98 3.49
C PHE A 310 -3.00 -4.48 2.26
N LEU A 311 -4.32 -4.42 2.34
CA LEU A 311 -5.15 -3.84 1.30
C LEU A 311 -5.11 -2.31 1.37
N LEU A 312 -4.93 -1.63 0.23
CA LEU A 312 -4.93 -0.18 0.17
C LEU A 312 -6.29 0.31 -0.38
N PRO A 313 -7.20 0.85 0.46
CA PRO A 313 -8.47 1.40 -0.02
C PRO A 313 -8.25 2.70 -0.82
N PRO A 314 -9.24 3.16 -1.61
CA PRO A 314 -9.22 4.50 -2.20
C PRO A 314 -8.93 5.59 -1.15
N TYR A 315 -8.11 6.58 -1.48
CA TYR A 315 -7.81 7.72 -0.61
C TYR A 315 -7.28 7.31 0.77
N ALA A 316 -6.33 6.37 0.81
CA ALA A 316 -5.89 5.73 2.04
C ALA A 316 -5.09 6.64 2.99
N LEU A 317 -4.55 7.75 2.48
CA LEU A 317 -3.62 8.61 3.21
C LEU A 317 -4.22 10.01 3.40
N LEU A 318 -4.37 10.44 4.65
CA LEU A 318 -4.65 11.81 5.04
C LEU A 318 -3.31 12.51 5.33
N MET A 319 -2.99 13.55 4.57
CA MET A 319 -1.69 14.22 4.62
C MET A 319 -1.83 15.73 4.76
N GLU A 320 -1.02 16.32 5.64
CA GLU A 320 -0.97 17.78 5.81
C GLU A 320 0.43 18.29 6.16
N THR A 321 0.59 19.61 6.12
CA THR A 321 1.81 20.31 6.56
C THR A 321 1.51 21.25 7.72
N ALA A 322 2.08 20.97 8.90
CA ALA A 322 2.00 21.80 10.09
C ALA A 322 3.22 21.57 11.00
N ASN A 323 4.05 22.60 11.18
CA ASN A 323 5.26 22.52 12.00
C ASN A 323 4.98 22.78 13.48
N ASP A 324 4.52 23.99 13.80
CA ASP A 324 4.38 24.43 15.18
C ASP A 324 3.31 23.60 15.91
N PRO A 325 3.44 23.41 17.23
CA PRO A 325 2.38 22.81 18.02
C PRO A 325 1.02 23.50 17.76
N ASN A 326 -0.02 22.69 17.55
CA ASN A 326 -1.38 23.15 17.24
C ASN A 326 -1.54 23.91 15.89
N ALA A 327 -0.50 23.97 15.05
CA ALA A 327 -0.63 24.59 13.73
C ALA A 327 -1.62 23.83 12.83
N ILE A 328 -1.84 22.54 13.07
CA ILE A 328 -2.81 21.74 12.33
C ILE A 328 -4.22 22.33 12.35
N PHE A 329 -4.64 22.90 13.49
CA PHE A 329 -5.97 23.49 13.65
C PHE A 329 -6.15 24.80 12.86
N LYS A 330 -5.05 25.39 12.36
CA LYS A 330 -5.06 26.63 11.57
C LYS A 330 -5.09 26.35 10.07
N ILE A 331 -4.95 25.09 9.64
CA ILE A 331 -5.00 24.74 8.22
C ILE A 331 -6.42 24.99 7.70
N PRO A 332 -6.58 25.72 6.57
CA PRO A 332 -7.88 25.91 5.95
C PRO A 332 -8.56 24.58 5.63
N ASN A 333 -9.84 24.50 5.96
CA ASN A 333 -10.70 23.35 5.71
C ASN A 333 -10.21 22.02 6.33
N ILE A 334 -9.43 22.07 7.41
CA ILE A 334 -8.84 20.86 8.01
C ILE A 334 -9.88 19.89 8.57
N LYS A 335 -11.01 20.43 9.07
CA LYS A 335 -12.10 19.62 9.60
C LYS A 335 -12.79 18.86 8.47
N GLU A 336 -13.07 19.53 7.37
CA GLU A 336 -13.67 18.94 6.17
C GLU A 336 -12.78 17.84 5.58
N LYS A 337 -11.45 18.02 5.59
CA LYS A 337 -10.50 16.98 5.18
C LYS A 337 -10.51 15.77 6.13
N ALA A 338 -10.58 16.00 7.44
CA ALA A 338 -10.69 14.95 8.44
C ALA A 338 -12.02 14.19 8.32
N GLU A 339 -13.12 14.90 8.07
CA GLU A 339 -14.45 14.35 7.79
C GLU A 339 -14.46 13.52 6.50
N GLU A 340 -13.81 14.00 5.41
CA GLU A 340 -13.67 13.24 4.16
C GLU A 340 -12.91 11.93 4.39
N PHE A 341 -11.83 11.97 5.18
CA PHE A 341 -11.08 10.77 5.54
C PHE A 341 -11.90 9.79 6.38
N ALA A 342 -12.65 10.27 7.37
CA ALA A 342 -13.57 9.45 8.15
C ALA A 342 -14.68 8.85 7.27
N LEU A 343 -15.21 9.60 6.31
CA LEU A 343 -16.19 9.10 5.35
C LEU A 343 -15.60 7.98 4.48
N ASN A 344 -14.33 8.08 4.08
CA ASN A 344 -13.63 7.01 3.37
C ASN A 344 -13.49 5.75 4.21
N ILE A 345 -13.25 5.88 5.52
CA ILE A 345 -13.29 4.76 6.47
C ILE A 345 -14.70 4.15 6.53
N LYS A 346 -15.74 4.97 6.65
CA LYS A 346 -17.13 4.50 6.70
C LYS A 346 -17.53 3.76 5.41
N LYS A 347 -16.96 4.15 4.27
CA LYS A 347 -17.21 3.47 2.98
C LYS A 347 -16.68 2.04 2.93
N ILE A 348 -15.69 1.69 3.76
CA ILE A 348 -15.26 0.29 3.94
C ILE A 348 -16.39 -0.57 4.59
N ASN A 349 -17.27 0.09 5.35
CA ASN A 349 -18.44 -0.46 6.05
C ASN A 349 -19.77 -0.12 5.36
N SER A 350 -19.80 0.34 4.10
CA SER A 350 -21.05 0.64 3.39
C SER A 350 -21.17 -0.17 2.10
N LYS A 351 -22.37 -0.69 1.82
CA LYS A 351 -22.71 -1.32 0.54
C LYS A 351 -22.83 -0.32 -0.59
#